data_AF-A0A6M2FB12-F1
#
_entry.id   AF-A0A6M2FB12-F1
#
_cell.length_a   1.000
_cell.length_b   1.000
_cell.length_c   1.000
_cell.angle_alpha   90.00
_cell.angle_beta   90.00
_cell.angle_gamma   90.00
#
_symmetry.space_group_name_H-M   'P 1'
#
loop_
_entity.id
_entity.type
_entity.pdbx_description
1 polymer ?
#
loop_
_entity_poly.entity_id
_entity_poly.type
_entity_poly.pdbx_seq_one_letter_code
_entity_poly.pdbx_strand_id
1 'polypeptide(L)'
;MFPPEKHIPKRSYSWFKKFQYNPDTDSASETRNALLVVVALIAAVTFQAGVNPPGGVWQDDGKGHVAGTAIYASHTVAYYVFVVSNTLALSTCILIITSLTYRFPFHIEIWVATASMMITYASAVFAVTPHESVHFRYLLITASVPFVMRCLGYFFKKYCMSENENQIGSQEEGDYRGGQEGQQV
;
A
#
# COMPACT_ATOMS: atom_id res chain seq x y z
N MET A 1 20.97 -45.26 39.15
CA MET A 1 21.46 -44.08 38.40
C MET A 1 20.80 -44.13 37.03
N PHE A 2 19.74 -43.34 36.80
CA PHE A 2 19.05 -43.29 35.50
C PHE A 2 19.67 -42.18 34.65
N PRO A 3 19.89 -42.38 33.33
CA PRO A 3 20.44 -41.33 32.48
C PRO A 3 19.43 -40.18 32.33
N PRO A 4 19.89 -38.92 32.26
CA PRO A 4 19.01 -37.77 32.13
C PRO A 4 18.30 -37.77 30.78
N GLU A 5 16.99 -37.52 30.82
CA GLU A 5 16.11 -37.39 29.66
C GLU A 5 16.54 -36.18 28.81
N LYS A 6 16.88 -36.43 27.53
CA LYS A 6 17.20 -35.37 26.59
C LYS A 6 15.90 -34.65 26.19
N HIS A 7 15.70 -33.45 26.72
CA HIS A 7 14.66 -32.55 26.20
C HIS A 7 14.96 -32.17 24.75
N ILE A 8 14.29 -32.84 23.81
CA ILE A 8 14.27 -32.45 22.39
C ILE A 8 13.30 -31.27 22.27
N PRO A 9 13.75 -30.05 21.90
CA PRO A 9 12.85 -28.92 21.72
C PRO A 9 11.83 -29.26 20.61
N LYS A 10 10.53 -29.16 20.92
CA LYS A 10 9.47 -29.28 19.92
C LYS A 10 9.65 -28.16 18.89
N ARG A 11 10.13 -28.52 17.70
CA ARG A 11 10.27 -27.61 16.56
C ARG A 11 8.87 -27.13 16.17
N SER A 12 8.49 -25.95 16.65
CA SER A 12 7.21 -25.32 16.30
C SER A 12 7.23 -25.00 14.80
N TYR A 13 6.66 -25.89 14.00
CA TYR A 13 6.35 -25.59 12.61
C TYR A 13 5.22 -24.56 12.62
N SER A 14 5.59 -23.28 12.52
CA SER A 14 4.63 -22.19 12.40
C SER A 14 3.82 -22.40 11.12
N TRP A 15 2.53 -22.67 11.28
CA TRP A 15 1.56 -22.90 10.20
C TRP A 15 1.62 -21.80 9.12
N PHE A 16 2.01 -20.59 9.50
CA PHE A 16 2.13 -19.44 8.60
C PHE A 16 3.17 -19.63 7.51
N LYS A 17 4.22 -20.44 7.73
CA LYS A 17 5.22 -20.73 6.71
C LYS A 17 4.63 -21.44 5.50
N LYS A 18 3.53 -22.18 5.66
CA LYS A 18 2.84 -22.86 4.56
C LYS A 18 2.12 -21.89 3.60
N PHE A 19 1.79 -20.69 4.08
CA PHE A 19 1.07 -19.66 3.30
C PHE A 19 1.98 -18.56 2.77
N GLN A 20 3.29 -18.68 2.98
CA GLN A 20 4.24 -17.72 2.43
C GLN A 20 4.37 -17.93 0.92
N TYR A 21 4.35 -16.83 0.18
CA TYR A 21 4.64 -16.84 -1.25
C TYR A 21 6.02 -17.44 -1.50
N ASN A 22 6.08 -18.43 -2.39
CA ASN A 22 7.32 -19.06 -2.82
C ASN A 22 7.51 -18.85 -4.33
N PRO A 23 8.51 -18.04 -4.75
CA PRO A 23 8.74 -17.74 -6.17
C PRO A 23 9.10 -18.96 -7.01
N ASP A 24 9.56 -20.06 -6.40
CA ASP A 24 9.94 -21.29 -7.12
C ASP A 24 8.73 -22.20 -7.42
N THR A 25 7.64 -22.08 -6.66
CA THR A 25 6.47 -22.96 -6.78
C THR A 25 5.19 -22.23 -7.19
N ASP A 26 5.04 -20.97 -6.80
CA ASP A 26 3.83 -20.19 -7.03
C ASP A 26 3.90 -19.46 -8.37
N SER A 27 2.89 -19.64 -9.20
CA SER A 27 2.79 -18.91 -10.47
C SER A 27 2.54 -17.43 -10.22
N ALA A 28 3.45 -16.57 -10.71
CA ALA A 28 3.30 -15.12 -10.63
C ALA A 28 1.95 -14.62 -11.21
N SER A 29 1.38 -15.32 -12.21
CA SER A 29 0.08 -14.99 -12.77
C SER A 29 -1.08 -15.32 -11.82
N GLU A 30 -1.02 -16.47 -11.16
CA GLU A 30 -2.05 -16.89 -10.18
C GLU A 30 -2.01 -15.98 -8.95
N THR A 31 -0.81 -15.68 -8.43
CA THR A 31 -0.63 -14.73 -7.33
C THR A 31 -1.14 -13.35 -7.71
N ARG A 32 -0.82 -12.85 -8.91
CA ARG A 32 -1.33 -11.57 -9.41
C ARG A 32 -2.85 -11.55 -9.48
N ASN A 33 -3.48 -12.61 -9.99
CA ASN A 33 -4.93 -12.69 -10.10
C ASN A 33 -5.60 -12.71 -8.72
N ALA A 34 -5.08 -13.49 -7.77
CA ALA A 34 -5.57 -13.52 -6.39
C ALA A 34 -5.42 -12.16 -5.71
N LEU A 35 -4.27 -11.49 -5.87
CA LEU A 35 -4.03 -10.16 -5.33
C LEU A 35 -4.97 -9.11 -5.93
N LEU A 36 -5.24 -9.15 -7.24
CA LEU A 36 -6.20 -8.25 -7.87
C LEU A 36 -7.59 -8.38 -7.26
N VAL A 37 -8.05 -9.61 -6.99
CA VAL A 37 -9.34 -9.85 -6.33
C VAL A 37 -9.35 -9.26 -4.92
N VAL A 38 -8.35 -9.60 -4.10
CA VAL A 38 -8.26 -9.11 -2.72
C VAL A 38 -8.22 -7.58 -2.68
N VAL A 39 -7.41 -6.96 -3.55
CA VAL A 39 -7.25 -5.51 -3.60
C VAL A 39 -8.51 -4.82 -4.10
N ALA A 40 -9.20 -5.39 -5.10
CA ALA A 40 -10.48 -4.85 -5.57
C ALA A 40 -11.56 -4.91 -4.48
N LEU A 41 -11.59 -5.99 -3.68
CA LEU A 41 -12.51 -6.11 -2.54
C LEU A 41 -12.22 -5.05 -1.46
N ILE A 42 -10.95 -4.83 -1.11
CA ILE A 42 -10.58 -3.78 -0.15
C ILE A 42 -10.94 -2.39 -0.70
N ALA A 43 -10.68 -2.14 -1.99
CA ALA A 43 -11.08 -0.90 -2.66
C ALA A 43 -12.60 -0.68 -2.62
N ALA A 44 -13.39 -1.74 -2.87
CA ALA A 44 -14.85 -1.67 -2.80
C ALA A 44 -15.34 -1.36 -1.38
N VAL A 45 -14.81 -2.05 -0.36
CA VAL A 45 -15.18 -1.82 1.04
C VAL A 45 -14.82 -0.40 1.48
N THR A 46 -13.63 0.08 1.14
CA THR A 46 -13.18 1.44 1.49
C THR A 46 -14.00 2.51 0.77
N PHE A 47 -14.33 2.30 -0.52
CA PHE A 47 -15.21 3.20 -1.25
C PHE A 47 -16.60 3.27 -0.59
N GLN A 48 -17.21 2.12 -0.30
CA GLN A 48 -18.51 2.06 0.38
C GLN A 48 -18.50 2.77 1.73
N ALA A 49 -17.46 2.56 2.54
CA ALA A 49 -17.32 3.20 3.85
C ALA A 49 -17.11 4.72 3.74
N GLY A 50 -16.45 5.20 2.69
CA GLY A 50 -16.21 6.64 2.48
C GLY A 50 -17.45 7.39 1.98
N VAL A 51 -18.22 6.78 1.07
CA VAL A 51 -19.45 7.41 0.53
C VAL A 51 -20.65 7.26 1.45
N ASN A 52 -20.65 6.23 2.32
CA ASN A 52 -21.65 6.01 3.34
C ASN A 52 -20.97 6.04 4.72
N PRO A 53 -20.78 7.23 5.33
CA PRO A 53 -20.08 7.33 6.61
C PRO A 53 -20.81 6.52 7.69
N PRO A 54 -20.07 5.93 8.66
CA PRO A 54 -20.67 5.24 9.79
C PRO A 54 -21.70 6.12 10.50
N GLY A 55 -22.86 5.56 10.84
CA GLY A 55 -23.95 6.33 11.43
C GLY A 55 -24.75 7.21 10.46
N GLY A 56 -24.33 7.29 9.19
CA GLY A 56 -25.03 8.03 8.15
C GLY A 56 -24.76 9.53 8.14
N VAL A 57 -25.62 10.25 7.44
CA VAL A 57 -25.56 11.71 7.29
C VAL A 57 -26.80 12.36 7.88
N TRP A 58 -26.67 13.60 8.33
CA TRP A 58 -27.80 14.42 8.76
C TRP A 58 -28.78 14.61 7.60
N GLN A 59 -30.08 14.56 7.90
CA GLN A 59 -31.15 14.68 6.89
C GLN A 59 -31.78 16.08 6.87
N ASP A 60 -31.44 16.91 7.84
CA ASP A 60 -31.97 18.25 8.07
C ASP A 60 -30.87 19.22 8.51
N ASP A 61 -31.18 20.51 8.37
CA ASP A 61 -30.36 21.61 8.88
C ASP A 61 -30.85 22.00 10.28
N GLY A 62 -29.94 22.12 11.25
CA GLY A 62 -30.30 22.53 12.61
C GLY A 62 -29.28 22.10 13.66
N LYS A 63 -29.43 22.61 14.89
CA LYS A 63 -28.62 22.18 16.07
C LYS A 63 -27.09 22.11 15.87
N GLY A 64 -26.55 22.92 14.96
CA GLY A 64 -25.12 22.94 14.64
C GLY A 64 -24.67 21.92 13.57
N HIS A 65 -25.59 21.29 12.84
CA HIS A 65 -25.31 20.42 11.71
C HIS A 65 -26.02 20.88 10.42
N VAL A 66 -25.52 20.41 9.29
CA VAL A 66 -26.02 20.67 7.94
C VAL A 66 -26.40 19.34 7.28
N ALA A 67 -27.51 19.30 6.56
CA ALA A 67 -27.95 18.12 5.82
C ALA A 67 -26.84 17.62 4.87
N GLY A 68 -26.66 16.30 4.81
CA GLY A 68 -25.60 15.66 4.02
C GLY A 68 -24.25 15.54 4.73
N THR A 69 -24.02 16.25 5.84
CA THR A 69 -22.80 16.06 6.65
C THR A 69 -22.87 14.79 7.50
N ALA A 70 -21.74 14.13 7.70
CA ALA A 70 -21.63 12.88 8.44
C ALA A 70 -21.98 13.09 9.91
N ILE A 71 -22.90 12.28 10.44
CA ILE A 71 -23.22 12.27 11.87
C ILE A 71 -21.96 11.94 12.68
N TYR A 72 -21.13 11.04 12.17
CA TYR A 72 -19.86 10.65 12.79
C TYR A 72 -18.86 11.80 12.94
N ALA A 73 -18.96 12.86 12.15
CA ALA A 73 -18.11 14.04 12.27
C ALA A 73 -18.30 14.79 13.61
N SER A 74 -19.38 14.50 14.34
CA SER A 74 -19.59 14.98 15.72
C SER A 74 -18.50 14.48 16.70
N HIS A 75 -17.85 13.35 16.38
CA HIS A 75 -16.68 12.83 17.09
C HIS A 75 -15.40 13.09 16.30
N THR A 76 -14.96 14.36 16.31
CA THR A 76 -13.91 14.90 15.42
C THR A 76 -12.68 13.98 15.29
N VAL A 77 -12.05 13.59 16.41
CA VAL A 77 -10.81 12.79 16.37
C VAL A 77 -11.03 11.41 15.73
N ALA A 78 -12.07 10.70 16.15
CA ALA A 78 -12.36 9.35 15.63
C ALA A 78 -12.73 9.40 14.14
N TYR A 79 -13.52 10.40 13.75
CA TYR A 79 -13.87 10.64 12.36
C TYR A 79 -12.65 10.89 11.48
N TYR A 80 -11.70 11.73 11.94
CA TYR A 80 -10.47 11.98 11.18
C TYR A 80 -9.60 10.75 11.05
N VAL A 81 -9.42 9.97 12.12
CA VAL A 81 -8.69 8.69 12.07
C VAL A 81 -9.33 7.75 11.05
N PHE A 82 -10.66 7.68 11.02
CA PHE A 82 -11.41 6.89 10.05
C PHE A 82 -11.16 7.36 8.61
N VAL A 83 -11.42 8.64 8.30
CA VAL A 83 -11.30 9.17 6.94
C VAL A 83 -9.86 9.06 6.43
N VAL A 84 -8.86 9.35 7.27
CA VAL A 84 -7.44 9.24 6.90
C VAL A 84 -7.07 7.79 6.62
N SER A 85 -7.39 6.87 7.53
CA SER A 85 -7.08 5.44 7.37
C SER A 85 -7.75 4.85 6.13
N ASN A 86 -9.02 5.19 5.91
CA ASN A 86 -9.80 4.72 4.78
C ASN A 86 -9.24 5.23 3.44
N THR A 87 -8.87 6.52 3.40
CA THR A 87 -8.27 7.14 2.20
C THR A 87 -6.88 6.56 1.90
N LEU A 88 -6.06 6.29 2.91
CA LEU A 88 -4.77 5.61 2.74
C LEU A 88 -4.95 4.20 2.18
N ALA A 89 -5.92 3.45 2.70
CA ALA A 89 -6.23 2.10 2.21
C ALA A 89 -6.66 2.11 0.75
N LEU A 90 -7.58 3.00 0.36
CA LEU A 90 -8.04 3.14 -1.02
C LEU A 90 -6.90 3.56 -1.97
N SER A 91 -6.10 4.56 -1.59
CA SER A 91 -4.95 5.01 -2.38
C SER A 91 -3.90 3.91 -2.56
N THR A 92 -3.65 3.10 -1.53
CA THR A 92 -2.75 1.95 -1.61
C THR A 92 -3.32 0.88 -2.55
N CYS A 93 -4.62 0.63 -2.52
CA CYS A 93 -5.27 -0.31 -3.44
C CYS A 93 -5.15 0.14 -4.90
N ILE A 94 -5.37 1.42 -5.19
CA ILE A 94 -5.21 1.99 -6.54
C ILE A 94 -3.77 1.81 -7.04
N LEU A 95 -2.77 2.05 -6.18
CA LEU A 95 -1.36 1.82 -6.51
C LEU A 95 -1.06 0.35 -6.82
N ILE A 96 -1.58 -0.58 -6.02
CA ILE A 96 -1.37 -2.01 -6.23
C ILE A 96 -2.07 -2.46 -7.52
N ILE A 97 -3.32 -2.04 -7.77
CA ILE A 97 -4.03 -2.33 -9.03
C ILE A 97 -3.24 -1.81 -10.22
N THR A 98 -2.77 -0.57 -10.16
CA THR A 98 -1.95 0.03 -11.24
C THR A 98 -0.67 -0.75 -11.47
N SER A 99 0.00 -1.20 -10.40
CA SER A 99 1.22 -2.00 -10.48
C SER A 99 0.99 -3.41 -11.04
N LEU A 100 -0.10 -4.07 -10.65
CA LEU A 100 -0.43 -5.44 -11.07
C LEU A 100 -0.96 -5.50 -12.51
N THR A 101 -1.63 -4.44 -12.97
CA THR A 101 -2.21 -4.35 -14.32
C THR A 101 -1.28 -3.70 -15.35
N TYR A 102 -0.03 -3.43 -14.97
CA TYR A 102 0.97 -2.86 -15.87
C TYR A 102 1.21 -3.79 -17.07
N ARG A 103 1.14 -3.25 -18.29
CA ARG A 103 1.18 -3.98 -19.59
C ARG A 103 -0.03 -4.83 -19.95
N PHE A 104 -1.17 -4.68 -19.27
CA PHE A 104 -2.42 -5.30 -19.73
C PHE A 104 -2.97 -4.55 -20.96
N PRO A 105 -3.66 -5.23 -21.89
CA PRO A 105 -4.24 -4.58 -23.07
C PRO A 105 -5.25 -3.47 -22.72
N PHE A 106 -5.89 -3.56 -21.54
CA PHE A 106 -6.86 -2.58 -21.04
C PHE A 106 -6.32 -1.65 -19.95
N HIS A 107 -5.00 -1.41 -19.93
CA HIS A 107 -4.35 -0.64 -18.86
C HIS A 107 -4.87 0.79 -18.77
N ILE A 108 -5.12 1.45 -19.91
CA ILE A 108 -5.60 2.83 -19.94
C ILE A 108 -7.01 2.93 -19.39
N GLU A 109 -7.89 2.00 -19.75
CA GLU A 109 -9.26 1.93 -19.23
C GLU A 109 -9.28 1.76 -17.72
N ILE A 110 -8.42 0.89 -17.18
CA ILE A 110 -8.27 0.69 -15.74
C ILE A 110 -7.76 1.97 -15.06
N TRP A 111 -6.82 2.68 -15.68
CA TRP A 111 -6.29 3.94 -15.15
C TRP A 111 -7.34 5.05 -15.15
N VAL A 112 -8.10 5.18 -16.23
CA VAL A 112 -9.23 6.13 -16.33
C VAL A 112 -10.30 5.79 -15.29
N ALA A 113 -10.67 4.51 -15.15
CA ALA A 113 -11.65 4.07 -14.16
C ALA A 113 -11.20 4.36 -12.72
N THR A 114 -9.96 4.04 -12.38
CA THR A 114 -9.42 4.27 -11.02
C THR A 114 -9.21 5.76 -10.71
N ALA A 115 -8.84 6.58 -11.69
CA ALA A 115 -8.79 8.03 -11.55
C ALA A 115 -10.18 8.63 -11.33
N SER A 116 -11.18 8.22 -12.12
CA SER A 116 -12.57 8.61 -11.94
C SER A 116 -13.09 8.21 -10.55
N MET A 117 -12.81 6.98 -10.11
CA MET A 117 -13.20 6.49 -8.79
C MET A 117 -12.58 7.33 -7.67
N MET A 118 -11.30 7.72 -7.78
CA MET A 118 -10.64 8.59 -6.81
C MET A 118 -11.31 9.97 -6.72
N ILE A 119 -11.68 10.55 -7.87
CA ILE A 119 -12.39 11.83 -7.92
C ILE A 119 -13.75 11.72 -7.24
N THR A 120 -14.54 10.68 -7.55
CA THR A 120 -15.84 10.44 -6.92
C THR A 120 -15.71 10.24 -5.40
N TYR A 121 -14.71 9.46 -4.97
CA TYR A 121 -14.44 9.25 -3.54
C TYR A 121 -14.07 10.56 -2.84
N ALA A 122 -13.16 11.34 -3.42
CA ALA A 122 -12.78 12.64 -2.86
C ALA A 122 -14.00 13.55 -2.75
N SER A 123 -14.79 13.66 -3.82
CA SER A 123 -16.02 14.45 -3.83
C SER A 123 -17.02 14.01 -2.75
N ALA A 124 -17.21 12.71 -2.55
CA ALA A 124 -18.11 12.19 -1.53
C ALA A 124 -17.60 12.52 -0.12
N VAL A 125 -16.32 12.30 0.15
CA VAL A 125 -15.69 12.66 1.44
C VAL A 125 -15.83 14.16 1.70
N PHE A 126 -15.62 15.01 0.69
CA PHE A 126 -15.83 16.46 0.82
C PHE A 126 -17.27 16.82 1.13
N ALA A 127 -18.24 16.18 0.48
CA ALA A 127 -19.65 16.45 0.71
C ALA A 127 -20.09 16.05 2.13
N VAL A 128 -19.60 14.92 2.64
CA VAL A 128 -20.00 14.44 3.98
C VAL A 128 -19.19 15.06 5.11
N THR A 129 -18.09 15.76 4.84
CA THR A 129 -17.31 16.36 5.92
C THR A 129 -17.72 17.82 6.15
N PRO A 130 -18.08 18.23 7.39
CA PRO A 130 -18.46 19.63 7.68
C PRO A 130 -17.33 20.62 7.35
N HIS A 131 -17.72 21.84 6.94
CA HIS A 131 -16.87 22.79 6.20
C HIS A 131 -15.85 23.56 7.08
N GLU A 132 -14.59 23.13 7.08
CA GLU A 132 -13.42 23.95 7.47
C GLU A 132 -12.33 23.87 6.39
N SER A 133 -11.61 24.96 6.11
CA SER A 133 -10.63 25.06 5.00
C SER A 133 -9.43 24.10 5.09
N VAL A 134 -9.26 23.42 6.24
CA VAL A 134 -8.16 22.47 6.49
C VAL A 134 -8.38 21.10 5.84
N HIS A 135 -9.61 20.77 5.45
CA HIS A 135 -10.01 19.42 5.01
C HIS A 135 -9.37 19.04 3.68
N PHE A 136 -9.32 19.98 2.73
CA PHE A 136 -8.72 19.78 1.41
C PHE A 136 -7.23 19.47 1.49
N ARG A 137 -6.51 20.17 2.37
CA ARG A 137 -5.07 19.96 2.56
C ARG A 137 -4.78 18.57 3.12
N TYR A 138 -5.52 18.15 4.15
CA TYR A 138 -5.34 16.81 4.73
C TYR A 138 -5.68 15.71 3.74
N LEU A 139 -6.80 15.81 3.01
CA LEU A 139 -7.18 14.80 2.01
C LEU A 139 -6.13 14.68 0.91
N LEU A 140 -5.62 15.80 0.38
CA LEU A 140 -4.56 15.79 -0.62
C LEU A 140 -3.23 15.22 -0.10
N ILE A 141 -2.83 15.59 1.13
CA ILE A 141 -1.61 15.05 1.75
C ILE A 141 -1.77 13.54 1.93
N THR A 142 -2.86 13.09 2.53
CA THR A 142 -3.11 11.65 2.77
C THR A 142 -3.20 10.86 1.47
N ALA A 143 -3.87 11.39 0.44
CA ALA A 143 -3.97 10.72 -0.84
C ALA A 143 -2.60 10.61 -1.54
N SER A 144 -1.72 11.60 -1.41
CA SER A 144 -0.38 11.61 -2.01
C SER A 144 0.65 10.80 -1.23
N VAL A 145 0.46 10.55 0.07
CA VAL A 145 1.40 9.79 0.93
C VAL A 145 1.78 8.42 0.34
N PRO A 146 0.85 7.54 -0.09
CA PRO A 146 1.22 6.25 -0.65
C PRO A 146 2.04 6.37 -1.94
N PHE A 147 1.76 7.39 -2.77
CA PHE A 147 2.51 7.65 -3.99
C PHE A 147 3.92 8.12 -3.67
N VAL A 148 4.07 9.07 -2.72
CA VAL A 148 5.38 9.55 -2.26
C VAL A 148 6.18 8.41 -1.62
N MET A 149 5.57 7.59 -0.76
CA MET A 149 6.21 6.42 -0.16
C MET A 149 6.69 5.41 -1.21
N ARG A 150 5.91 5.17 -2.26
CA ARG A 150 6.30 4.27 -3.36
C ARG A 150 7.42 4.87 -4.21
N CYS A 151 7.35 6.16 -4.51
CA CYS A 151 8.42 6.90 -5.19
C CYS A 151 9.71 6.86 -4.37
N LEU A 152 9.66 7.22 -3.09
CA LEU A 152 10.78 7.12 -2.16
C LEU A 152 11.32 5.70 -2.12
N GLY A 153 10.48 4.68 -1.96
CA GLY A 153 10.92 3.27 -1.98
C GLY A 153 11.59 2.85 -3.27
N TYR A 154 11.10 3.32 -4.43
CA TYR A 154 11.77 3.12 -5.72
C TYR A 154 13.13 3.82 -5.78
N PHE A 155 13.21 5.07 -5.33
CA PHE A 155 14.46 5.81 -5.25
C PHE A 155 15.45 5.14 -4.29
N PHE A 156 15.04 4.80 -3.06
CA PHE A 156 15.87 4.07 -2.09
C PHE A 156 16.38 2.74 -2.66
N LYS A 157 15.51 1.96 -3.33
CA LYS A 157 15.93 0.72 -3.98
C LYS A 157 16.92 0.98 -5.12
N LYS A 158 16.72 2.04 -5.91
CA LYS A 158 17.61 2.45 -6.99
C LYS A 158 18.98 2.90 -6.46
N TYR A 159 19.01 3.70 -5.40
CA TYR A 159 20.24 4.13 -4.75
C TYR A 159 21.00 2.95 -4.11
N CYS A 160 20.29 2.07 -3.41
CA CYS A 160 20.89 0.90 -2.76
C CYS A 160 21.44 -0.11 -3.78
N MET A 161 20.75 -0.35 -4.91
CA MET A 161 21.29 -1.18 -5.99
C MET A 161 22.48 -0.52 -6.69
N SER A 162 22.45 0.80 -6.92
CA SER A 162 23.57 1.53 -7.52
C SER A 162 24.83 1.48 -6.67
N GLU A 163 24.71 1.50 -5.34
CA GLU A 163 25.87 1.38 -4.44
C GLU A 163 26.47 -0.04 -4.46
N ASN A 164 25.62 -1.07 -4.55
CA ASN A 164 26.06 -2.46 -4.69
C ASN A 164 26.78 -2.73 -6.03
N GLU A 165 26.28 -2.20 -7.15
CA GLU A 165 26.95 -2.33 -8.45
C GLU A 165 28.31 -1.61 -8.47
N ASN A 166 28.41 -0.44 -7.83
CA ASN A 166 29.67 0.28 -7.70
C ASN A 166 30.70 -0.49 -6.86
N GLN A 167 30.27 -1.21 -5.81
CA GLN A 167 31.16 -2.05 -5.01
C GLN A 167 31.64 -3.31 -5.76
N ILE A 168 30.74 -3.98 -6.48
CA ILE A 168 31.08 -5.17 -7.28
C ILE A 168 32.05 -4.80 -8.41
N GLY A 169 31.81 -3.71 -9.14
CA GLY A 169 32.70 -3.26 -10.21
C GLY A 169 34.09 -2.84 -9.72
N SER A 170 34.17 -2.21 -8.54
CA SER A 170 35.46 -1.82 -7.95
C SER A 170 36.28 -3.03 -7.46
N GLN A 171 35.61 -4.11 -7.06
CA GLN A 171 36.26 -5.34 -6.59
C GLN A 171 36.77 -6.19 -7.76
N GLU A 172 36.04 -6.22 -8.88
CA GLU A 172 36.51 -6.86 -10.12
C GLU A 172 37.72 -6.14 -10.72
N GLU A 173 37.71 -4.80 -10.80
CA GLU A 173 38.87 -4.02 -11.29
C GLU A 173 40.14 -4.23 -10.44
N GLY A 174 39.99 -4.40 -9.13
CA GLY A 174 41.11 -4.69 -8.22
C GLY A 174 41.72 -6.08 -8.44
N ASP A 175 40.88 -7.09 -8.69
CA ASP A 175 41.31 -8.47 -8.94
C ASP A 175 42.03 -8.61 -10.30
N TYR A 176 41.53 -7.93 -11.34
CA TYR A 176 42.19 -7.88 -12.65
C TYR A 176 43.56 -7.20 -12.62
N ARG A 177 43.73 -6.13 -11.83
CA ARG A 177 45.04 -5.49 -11.64
C ARG A 177 46.01 -6.35 -10.84
N GLY A 178 45.55 -6.96 -9.75
CA GLY A 178 46.39 -7.85 -8.92
C GLY A 178 46.85 -9.10 -9.66
N GLY A 179 46.00 -9.67 -10.53
CA GLY A 179 46.36 -10.82 -11.38
C GLY A 179 47.40 -10.51 -12.47
N GLN A 180 47.44 -9.27 -12.97
CA GLN A 180 48.42 -8.88 -13.99
C GLN A 180 49.81 -8.55 -13.40
N GLU A 181 49.89 -8.08 -12.16
CA GLU A 181 51.17 -7.84 -11.49
C GLU A 181 51.86 -9.15 -11.05
N GLY A 182 51.09 -10.20 -10.72
CA GLY A 182 51.63 -11.52 -10.33
C GLY A 182 52.19 -12.37 -11.48
N GLN A 183 52.07 -11.93 -12.72
CA GLN A 183 52.51 -12.69 -13.90
C GLN A 183 53.77 -12.09 -14.58
N GLN A 184 54.34 -11.03 -14.01
CA GLN A 184 55.58 -10.39 -14.49
C GLN A 184 56.82 -10.64 -13.60
N VAL A 185 56.79 -11.61 -12.68
CA VAL A 185 57.95 -11.94 -11.82
C VAL A 185 58.47 -13.35 -12.08
#